data_AF-A0A7X7VGV6-F1
#
_entry.id   AF-A0A7X7VGV6-F1
#
_cell.length_a   1.000
_cell.length_b   1.000
_cell.length_c   1.000
_cell.angle_alpha   90.00
_cell.angle_beta   90.00
_cell.angle_gamma   90.00
#
_symmetry.space_group_name_H-M   'P 1'
#
loop_
_entity.id
_entity.type
_entity.pdbx_description
1 polymer ?
#
loop_
_entity_poly.entity_id
_entity_poly.type
_entity_poly.pdbx_seq_one_letter_code
_entity_poly.pdbx_strand_id
1 'polypeptide(L)'
;LKVWDRDGELVLLDGHNRFKICKEAGMPEPDTTTIDINNLDEAIIWIIDNQRGRRNATKEQLDYNSGRRYQSAKRLEAIRDDEGKFATGDPQGRNDLTGDNATAKKQAASEGLGEKTVRRNAKFAEGIDTIREHNPELATGILSSKASLNKSDVEEVVNLAQELPPKKLVEVIQAGPAAIKEVVKGRKESRSSGPGSTPKPKQKDPSKAVVNAPMELWCDGCKWGFDVYLPLPEGITGTICPYCGGSNIDKREENWTPTEDKNGIQD
;
A
#
# COMPACT_ATOMS: atom_id res chain seq x y z
N LEU A 1 -25.47 -21.73 -8.23
CA LEU A 1 -24.80 -20.70 -7.42
C LEU A 1 -23.30 -20.94 -7.44
N LYS A 2 -22.47 -19.93 -7.16
CA LYS A 2 -21.02 -20.14 -7.02
C LYS A 2 -20.70 -20.22 -5.54
N VAL A 3 -20.11 -21.33 -5.10
CA VAL A 3 -19.88 -21.63 -3.68
C VAL A 3 -18.42 -21.95 -3.43
N TRP A 4 -17.97 -21.73 -2.21
CA TRP A 4 -16.67 -22.14 -1.69
C TRP A 4 -16.89 -23.19 -0.61
N ASP A 5 -16.21 -24.33 -0.72
CA ASP A 5 -16.20 -25.34 0.33
C ASP A 5 -15.14 -24.99 1.38
N ARG A 6 -15.59 -24.66 2.58
CA ARG A 6 -14.75 -24.34 3.73
C ARG A 6 -14.94 -25.43 4.78
N ASP A 7 -14.09 -26.45 4.72
CA ASP A 7 -14.06 -27.57 5.67
C ASP A 7 -15.42 -28.29 5.80
N GLY A 8 -16.14 -28.46 4.69
CA GLY A 8 -17.46 -29.10 4.64
C GLY A 8 -18.64 -28.13 4.78
N GLU A 9 -18.38 -26.83 5.01
CA GLU A 9 -19.39 -25.78 4.97
C GLU A 9 -19.37 -25.04 3.62
N LEU A 10 -20.49 -25.09 2.88
CA LEU A 10 -20.63 -24.38 1.61
C LEU A 10 -20.96 -22.90 1.84
N VAL A 11 -19.99 -22.03 1.57
CA VAL A 11 -20.13 -20.58 1.62
C VAL A 11 -20.55 -20.04 0.25
N LEU A 12 -21.62 -19.25 0.19
CA LEU A 12 -22.10 -18.63 -1.05
C LEU A 12 -21.22 -17.44 -1.47
N LEU A 13 -20.60 -17.52 -2.64
CA LEU A 13 -19.78 -16.44 -3.22
C LEU A 13 -20.58 -15.51 -4.14
N ASP A 14 -21.32 -16.09 -5.09
CA ASP A 14 -22.15 -15.33 -6.05
C ASP A 14 -23.49 -16.01 -6.32
N GLY A 15 -24.50 -15.17 -6.56
CA GLY A 15 -25.87 -15.59 -6.81
C GLY A 15 -26.83 -15.42 -5.63
N HIS A 16 -26.49 -14.61 -4.63
CA HIS A 16 -27.36 -14.25 -3.51
C HIS A 16 -28.77 -13.86 -3.94
N ASN A 17 -28.91 -13.06 -4.98
CA ASN A 17 -30.21 -12.64 -5.48
C ASN A 17 -31.03 -13.80 -6.08
N ARG A 18 -30.38 -14.67 -6.86
CA ARG A 18 -31.01 -15.86 -7.43
C ARG A 18 -31.41 -16.84 -6.32
N PHE A 19 -30.55 -17.05 -5.33
CA PHE A 19 -30.86 -17.90 -4.18
C PHE A 19 -32.07 -17.38 -3.42
N LYS A 20 -32.11 -16.07 -3.14
CA LYS A 20 -33.25 -15.40 -2.49
C LYS A 20 -34.54 -15.60 -3.27
N ILE A 21 -34.54 -15.33 -4.58
CA ILE A 21 -35.73 -15.47 -5.44
C ILE A 21 -36.24 -16.91 -5.44
N CYS A 22 -35.36 -17.90 -5.63
CA CYS A 22 -35.77 -19.31 -5.63
C CYS A 22 -36.37 -19.72 -4.29
N LYS A 23 -35.77 -19.27 -3.18
CA LYS A 23 -36.28 -19.54 -1.83
C LYS A 23 -37.65 -18.91 -1.58
N GLU A 24 -37.83 -17.64 -1.96
CA GLU A 24 -39.10 -16.92 -1.81
C GLU A 24 -40.21 -17.48 -2.71
N ALA A 25 -39.85 -17.96 -3.90
CA ALA A 25 -40.77 -18.57 -4.85
C ALA A 25 -41.07 -20.05 -4.57
N GLY A 26 -40.47 -20.67 -3.54
CA GLY A 26 -40.61 -22.09 -3.27
C GLY A 26 -40.08 -23.00 -4.39
N MET A 27 -39.14 -22.50 -5.19
CA MET A 27 -38.49 -23.26 -6.25
C MET A 27 -37.38 -24.14 -5.70
N PRO A 28 -37.01 -25.23 -6.41
CA PRO A 28 -35.80 -25.99 -6.09
C PRO A 28 -34.57 -25.09 -6.03
N GLU A 29 -33.64 -25.43 -5.13
CA GLU A 29 -32.39 -24.68 -5.02
C GLU A 29 -31.59 -24.77 -6.34
N PRO A 30 -30.99 -23.65 -6.82
CA PRO A 30 -30.25 -23.68 -8.07
C PRO A 30 -28.93 -24.45 -7.95
N ASP A 31 -28.60 -25.24 -8.97
CA ASP A 31 -27.35 -26.01 -9.08
C ASP A 31 -26.11 -25.20 -8.66
N THR A 32 -25.28 -25.77 -7.80
CA THR A 32 -24.05 -25.17 -7.28
C THR A 32 -22.82 -25.56 -8.10
N THR A 33 -21.88 -24.62 -8.27
CA THR A 33 -20.52 -24.91 -8.73
C THR A 33 -19.55 -24.51 -7.64
N THR A 34 -18.75 -25.44 -7.16
CA THR A 34 -17.69 -25.18 -6.18
C THR A 34 -16.51 -24.53 -6.87
N ILE A 35 -16.01 -23.46 -6.26
CA ILE A 35 -14.79 -22.74 -6.64
C ILE A 35 -13.70 -23.13 -5.66
N ASP A 36 -12.54 -23.50 -6.19
CA ASP A 36 -11.36 -23.81 -5.41
C ASP A 36 -10.75 -22.51 -4.87
N ILE A 37 -10.78 -22.36 -3.54
CA ILE A 37 -10.32 -21.18 -2.80
C ILE A 37 -9.67 -21.69 -1.53
N ASN A 38 -8.44 -21.24 -1.27
CA ASN A 38 -7.68 -21.68 -0.10
C ASN A 38 -8.01 -20.87 1.16
N ASN A 39 -8.35 -19.59 1.00
CA ASN A 39 -8.54 -18.67 2.12
C ASN A 39 -9.48 -17.50 1.78
N LEU A 40 -9.81 -16.71 2.80
CA LEU A 40 -10.74 -15.58 2.68
C LEU A 40 -10.23 -14.48 1.72
N ASP A 41 -8.94 -14.20 1.68
CA ASP A 41 -8.39 -13.16 0.79
C ASP A 41 -8.50 -13.58 -0.69
N GLU A 42 -8.30 -14.86 -1.00
CA GLU A 42 -8.60 -15.42 -2.33
C GLU A 42 -10.09 -15.34 -2.67
N ALA A 43 -10.98 -15.65 -1.72
CA ALA A 43 -12.42 -15.48 -1.92
C ALA A 43 -12.80 -14.04 -2.25
N ILE A 44 -12.23 -13.07 -1.55
CA ILE A 44 -12.47 -11.63 -1.78
C ILE A 44 -12.04 -11.24 -3.19
N ILE A 45 -10.84 -11.63 -3.62
CA ILE A 45 -10.34 -11.36 -4.97
C ILE A 45 -11.25 -11.99 -6.01
N TRP A 46 -11.62 -13.26 -5.83
CA TRP A 46 -12.50 -13.98 -6.75
C TRP A 46 -13.87 -13.29 -6.88
N ILE A 47 -14.49 -12.90 -5.76
CA ILE A 47 -15.78 -12.20 -5.76
C ILE A 47 -15.66 -10.90 -6.54
N ILE A 48 -14.64 -10.09 -6.26
CA ILE A 48 -14.45 -8.79 -6.92
C ILE A 48 -14.22 -8.99 -8.42
N ASP A 49 -13.35 -9.92 -8.81
CA ASP A 49 -13.04 -10.20 -10.21
C ASP A 49 -14.25 -10.75 -10.97
N ASN A 50 -15.07 -11.59 -10.34
CA ASN A 50 -16.31 -12.10 -10.93
C ASN A 50 -17.40 -11.02 -11.12
N GLN A 51 -17.35 -9.92 -10.35
CA GLN A 51 -18.25 -8.77 -10.55
C GLN A 51 -17.69 -7.74 -11.54
N ARG A 52 -16.41 -7.83 -11.94
CA ARG A 52 -15.83 -6.91 -12.93
C ARG A 52 -16.56 -7.03 -14.27
N GLY A 53 -16.79 -5.90 -14.93
CA GLY A 53 -17.53 -5.82 -16.20
C GLY A 53 -19.06 -5.70 -16.03
N ARG A 54 -19.61 -5.88 -14.83
CA ARG A 54 -21.02 -5.54 -14.57
C ARG A 54 -21.16 -4.03 -14.36
N ARG A 55 -22.00 -3.38 -15.17
CA ARG A 55 -22.17 -1.90 -15.20
C ARG A 55 -23.03 -1.33 -14.08
N ASN A 56 -23.31 -2.09 -13.02
CA ASN A 56 -24.27 -1.71 -11.96
C ASN A 56 -23.61 -1.23 -10.65
N ALA A 57 -22.29 -1.01 -10.65
CA ALA A 57 -21.58 -0.51 -9.48
C ALA A 57 -21.41 1.02 -9.54
N THR A 58 -21.61 1.70 -8.42
CA THR A 58 -21.27 3.12 -8.27
C THR A 58 -19.76 3.30 -8.35
N LYS A 59 -19.31 4.54 -8.60
CA LYS A 59 -17.88 4.85 -8.58
C LYS A 59 -17.25 4.53 -7.21
N GLU A 60 -17.95 4.84 -6.12
CA GLU A 60 -17.50 4.57 -4.76
C GLU A 60 -17.38 3.07 -4.48
N GLN A 61 -18.31 2.26 -5.00
CA GLN A 61 -18.21 0.79 -4.92
C GLN A 61 -17.03 0.25 -5.73
N LEU A 62 -16.78 0.77 -6.93
CA LEU A 62 -15.64 0.37 -7.75
C LEU A 62 -14.31 0.74 -7.07
N ASP A 63 -14.21 1.94 -6.50
CA ASP A 63 -13.04 2.39 -5.75
C ASP A 63 -12.82 1.52 -4.50
N TYR A 64 -13.88 1.20 -3.75
CA TYR A 64 -13.83 0.30 -2.60
C TYR A 64 -13.38 -1.11 -2.99
N ASN A 65 -13.95 -1.68 -4.06
CA ASN A 65 -13.59 -3.01 -4.55
C ASN A 65 -12.13 -3.07 -5.02
N SER A 66 -11.67 -2.07 -5.77
CA SER A 66 -10.27 -1.94 -6.18
C SER A 66 -9.34 -1.93 -4.96
N GLY A 67 -9.68 -1.16 -3.92
CA GLY A 67 -8.92 -1.11 -2.66
C GLY A 67 -8.87 -2.45 -1.91
N ARG A 68 -10.03 -3.10 -1.73
CA ARG A 68 -10.16 -4.40 -1.05
C ARG A 68 -9.41 -5.50 -1.78
N ARG A 69 -9.47 -5.53 -3.12
CA ARG A 69 -8.72 -6.49 -3.93
C ARG A 69 -7.22 -6.32 -3.73
N TYR A 70 -6.74 -5.07 -3.73
CA TYR A 70 -5.32 -4.77 -3.50
C TYR A 70 -4.85 -5.21 -2.11
N GLN A 71 -5.61 -4.89 -1.06
CA GLN A 71 -5.28 -5.31 0.31
C GLN A 71 -5.22 -6.83 0.44
N SER A 72 -6.19 -7.55 -0.16
CA SER A 72 -6.23 -9.01 -0.14
C SER A 72 -5.03 -9.61 -0.87
N ALA A 73 -4.68 -9.07 -2.06
CA ALA A 73 -3.50 -9.49 -2.80
C ALA A 73 -2.20 -9.26 -2.01
N LYS A 74 -2.08 -8.13 -1.30
CA LYS A 74 -0.93 -7.85 -0.43
C LYS A 74 -0.82 -8.83 0.73
N ARG A 75 -1.94 -9.29 1.31
CA ARG A 75 -1.94 -10.30 2.38
C ARG A 75 -1.53 -11.67 1.84
N LEU A 76 -2.04 -12.06 0.67
CA LEU A 76 -1.64 -13.32 0.01
C LEU A 76 -0.13 -13.36 -0.27
N GLU A 77 0.43 -12.28 -0.81
CA GLU A 77 1.88 -12.13 -1.00
C GLU A 77 2.67 -12.14 0.32
N ALA A 78 2.02 -11.92 1.46
CA ALA A 78 2.66 -11.97 2.77
C ALA A 78 2.56 -13.35 3.43
N ILE A 79 1.81 -14.29 2.87
CA ILE A 79 1.71 -15.66 3.40
C ILE A 79 3.05 -16.37 3.20
N ARG A 80 3.49 -17.07 4.23
CA ARG A 80 4.65 -17.97 4.18
C ARG A 80 4.16 -19.41 4.28
N ASP A 81 4.83 -20.31 3.58
CA ASP A 81 4.69 -21.74 3.77
C ASP A 81 5.41 -22.20 5.05
N ASP A 82 5.26 -23.48 5.39
CA ASP A 82 5.85 -24.11 6.58
C ASP A 82 7.39 -24.08 6.57
N GLU A 83 7.99 -23.84 5.41
CA GLU A 83 9.44 -23.68 5.22
C GLU A 83 9.89 -22.21 5.34
N GLY A 84 8.96 -21.29 5.65
CA GLY A 84 9.21 -19.86 5.77
C GLY A 84 9.41 -19.15 4.43
N LYS A 85 9.15 -19.80 3.30
CA LYS A 85 9.18 -19.19 1.96
C LYS A 85 7.83 -18.59 1.63
N PHE A 86 7.80 -17.63 0.71
CA PHE A 86 6.55 -17.03 0.26
C PHE A 86 5.68 -18.08 -0.45
N ALA A 87 4.47 -18.32 0.08
CA ALA A 87 3.55 -19.34 -0.44
C ALA A 87 3.09 -19.02 -1.87
N THR A 88 3.05 -17.74 -2.23
CA THR A 88 2.96 -17.29 -3.62
C THR A 88 4.31 -17.51 -4.29
N GLY A 89 4.61 -18.76 -4.64
CA GLY A 89 5.76 -19.09 -5.45
C GLY A 89 5.64 -18.39 -6.80
N ASP A 90 6.37 -17.29 -6.99
CA ASP A 90 6.70 -16.81 -8.33
C ASP A 90 8.22 -16.98 -8.57
N PRO A 91 8.67 -18.15 -9.02
CA PRO A 91 10.01 -18.32 -9.57
C PRO A 91 10.13 -17.80 -11.02
N GLN A 92 9.07 -17.32 -11.67
CA GLN A 92 8.99 -17.00 -13.10
C GLN A 92 8.41 -15.60 -13.36
N GLY A 93 9.03 -14.59 -12.76
CA GLY A 93 8.71 -13.18 -13.01
C GLY A 93 9.84 -12.22 -12.67
N ARG A 94 11.09 -12.71 -12.66
CA ARG A 94 12.28 -11.87 -12.47
C ARG A 94 12.50 -11.07 -13.75
N ASN A 95 11.89 -9.88 -13.86
CA ASN A 95 12.58 -8.65 -14.27
C ASN A 95 11.71 -7.40 -14.53
N ASP A 96 10.37 -7.46 -14.57
CA ASP A 96 9.63 -6.24 -14.99
C ASP A 96 8.99 -5.41 -13.86
N LEU A 97 8.84 -5.94 -12.64
CA LEU A 97 8.25 -5.18 -11.52
C LEU A 97 8.87 -5.49 -10.16
N THR A 98 10.18 -5.79 -10.09
CA THR A 98 10.90 -5.82 -8.81
C THR A 98 11.13 -4.40 -8.32
N GLY A 99 10.38 -3.98 -7.31
CA GLY A 99 10.53 -2.66 -6.67
C GLY A 99 9.33 -2.28 -5.83
N ASP A 100 9.42 -1.14 -5.14
CA ASP A 100 8.33 -0.61 -4.32
C ASP A 100 7.00 -0.59 -5.10
N ASN A 101 5.93 -1.07 -4.43
CA ASN A 101 4.56 -1.08 -4.94
C ASN A 101 4.29 -1.98 -6.17
N ALA A 102 5.07 -3.04 -6.39
CA ALA A 102 4.89 -4.01 -7.49
C ALA A 102 3.44 -4.50 -7.66
N THR A 103 2.78 -4.91 -6.58
CA THR A 103 1.38 -5.36 -6.56
C THR A 103 0.41 -4.30 -7.06
N ALA A 104 0.62 -3.05 -6.62
CA ALA A 104 -0.22 -1.93 -7.02
C ALA A 104 -0.02 -1.62 -8.51
N LYS A 105 1.20 -1.75 -9.04
CA LYS A 105 1.48 -1.62 -10.48
C LYS A 105 0.81 -2.73 -11.29
N LYS A 106 0.92 -3.99 -10.87
CA LYS A 106 0.27 -5.14 -11.52
C LYS A 106 -1.25 -4.96 -11.58
N GLN A 107 -1.87 -4.60 -10.46
CA GLN A 107 -3.32 -4.38 -10.40
C GLN A 107 -3.74 -3.15 -11.22
N ALA A 108 -3.00 -2.05 -11.13
CA ALA A 108 -3.26 -0.82 -11.89
C ALA A 108 -3.31 -1.09 -13.39
N ALA A 109 -2.38 -1.88 -13.93
CA ALA A 109 -2.39 -2.32 -15.32
C ALA A 109 -3.66 -3.12 -15.67
N SER A 110 -4.08 -4.06 -14.81
CA SER A 110 -5.31 -4.85 -15.03
C SER A 110 -6.60 -4.03 -14.97
N GLU A 111 -6.64 -2.98 -14.15
CA GLU A 111 -7.81 -2.14 -13.93
C GLU A 111 -7.85 -0.90 -14.85
N GLY A 112 -6.77 -0.62 -15.60
CA GLY A 112 -6.62 0.63 -16.35
C GLY A 112 -6.53 1.86 -15.46
N LEU A 113 -6.03 1.71 -14.23
CA LEU A 113 -5.86 2.78 -13.25
C LEU A 113 -4.37 3.15 -13.09
N GLY A 114 -4.10 4.25 -12.40
CA GLY A 114 -2.74 4.56 -11.93
C GLY A 114 -2.41 3.85 -10.62
N GLU A 115 -1.15 3.46 -10.42
CA GLU A 115 -0.67 2.83 -9.16
C GLU A 115 -1.06 3.65 -7.92
N LYS A 116 -0.89 4.98 -7.97
CA LYS A 116 -1.29 5.88 -6.88
C LYS A 116 -2.79 5.83 -6.60
N THR A 117 -3.60 5.63 -7.63
CA THR A 117 -5.05 5.50 -7.49
C THR A 117 -5.41 4.21 -6.78
N VAL A 118 -4.78 3.08 -7.13
CA VAL A 118 -4.97 1.79 -6.43
C VAL A 118 -4.63 1.92 -4.94
N ARG A 119 -3.54 2.61 -4.61
CA ARG A 119 -3.16 2.83 -3.20
C ARG A 119 -4.11 3.77 -2.46
N ARG A 120 -4.62 4.82 -3.10
CA ARG A 120 -5.68 5.67 -2.52
C ARG A 120 -6.98 4.89 -2.32
N ASN A 121 -7.34 4.05 -3.28
CA ASN A 121 -8.48 3.13 -3.17
C ASN A 121 -8.33 2.20 -1.97
N ALA A 122 -7.13 1.71 -1.67
CA ALA A 122 -6.87 0.90 -0.48
C ALA A 122 -7.14 1.68 0.82
N LYS A 123 -6.64 2.93 0.93
CA LYS A 123 -6.95 3.79 2.10
C LYS A 123 -8.43 4.13 2.20
N PHE A 124 -9.08 4.38 1.08
CA PHE A 124 -10.51 4.60 1.03
C PHE A 124 -11.28 3.37 1.52
N ALA A 125 -10.91 2.17 1.07
CA ALA A 125 -11.51 0.92 1.51
C ALA A 125 -11.35 0.69 3.01
N GLU A 126 -10.14 0.94 3.55
CA GLU A 126 -9.87 0.90 4.98
C GLU A 126 -10.71 1.90 5.76
N GLY A 127 -10.79 3.16 5.31
CA GLY A 127 -11.64 4.18 5.94
C GLY A 127 -13.13 3.80 5.92
N ILE A 128 -13.62 3.20 4.83
CA ILE A 128 -14.99 2.66 4.76
C ILE A 128 -15.19 1.50 5.75
N ASP A 129 -14.21 0.60 5.87
CA ASP A 129 -14.27 -0.52 6.82
C ASP A 129 -14.33 0.00 8.27
N THR A 130 -13.50 0.97 8.64
CA THR A 130 -13.54 1.65 9.94
C THR A 130 -14.88 2.35 10.19
N ILE A 131 -15.44 3.05 9.19
CA ILE A 131 -16.76 3.66 9.31
C ILE A 131 -17.82 2.57 9.52
N ARG A 132 -17.75 1.47 8.78
CA ARG A 132 -18.75 0.39 8.84
C ARG A 132 -18.79 -0.29 10.20
N GLU A 133 -17.67 -0.42 10.89
CA GLU A 133 -17.60 -1.00 12.24
C GLU A 133 -18.40 -0.20 13.28
N HIS A 134 -18.54 1.11 13.10
CA HIS A 134 -19.19 1.99 14.08
C HIS A 134 -20.49 2.64 13.58
N ASN A 135 -20.67 2.72 12.25
CA ASN A 135 -21.85 3.27 11.58
C ASN A 135 -22.07 2.58 10.21
N PRO A 136 -22.71 1.39 10.19
CA PRO A 136 -22.95 0.63 8.96
C PRO A 136 -23.83 1.35 7.93
N GLU A 137 -24.79 2.15 8.40
CA GLU A 137 -25.70 2.92 7.54
C GLU A 137 -24.95 4.01 6.79
N LEU A 138 -24.04 4.73 7.46
CA LEU A 138 -23.19 5.73 6.82
C LEU A 138 -22.28 5.10 5.76
N ALA A 139 -21.64 3.96 6.06
CA ALA A 139 -20.82 3.25 5.09
C ALA A 139 -21.63 2.87 3.82
N THR A 140 -22.83 2.34 4.02
CA THR A 140 -23.77 2.04 2.92
C THR A 140 -24.19 3.29 2.14
N GLY A 141 -24.45 4.39 2.85
CA GLY A 141 -24.78 5.68 2.26
C GLY A 141 -23.66 6.25 1.40
N ILE A 142 -22.39 6.12 1.84
CA ILE A 142 -21.22 6.55 1.07
C ILE A 142 -21.05 5.69 -0.18
N LEU A 143 -21.09 4.36 -0.05
CA LEU A 143 -20.94 3.45 -1.19
C LEU A 143 -22.07 3.57 -2.22
N SER A 144 -23.27 3.98 -1.81
CA SER A 144 -24.39 4.24 -2.72
C SER A 144 -24.44 5.67 -3.28
N SER A 145 -23.40 6.48 -3.04
CA SER A 145 -23.30 7.90 -3.43
C SER A 145 -24.42 8.79 -2.86
N LYS A 146 -25.08 8.35 -1.77
CA LYS A 146 -26.18 9.08 -1.10
C LYS A 146 -25.70 9.97 0.04
N ALA A 147 -24.60 9.60 0.69
CA ALA A 147 -24.00 10.38 1.78
C ALA A 147 -23.08 11.47 1.21
N SER A 148 -23.16 12.67 1.78
CA SER A 148 -22.33 13.81 1.37
C SER A 148 -20.93 13.75 1.99
N LEU A 149 -20.18 12.66 1.82
CA LEU A 149 -18.80 12.55 2.29
C LEU A 149 -17.85 12.36 1.11
N ASN A 150 -16.81 13.20 1.04
CA ASN A 150 -15.86 13.11 -0.06
C ASN A 150 -14.89 11.95 0.19
N LYS A 151 -14.39 11.36 -0.89
CA LYS A 151 -13.39 10.29 -0.85
C LYS A 151 -12.17 10.65 0.00
N SER A 152 -11.66 11.87 -0.14
CA SER A 152 -10.51 12.33 0.64
C SER A 152 -10.78 12.42 2.13
N ASP A 153 -12.01 12.73 2.56
CA ASP A 153 -12.36 12.78 3.98
C ASP A 153 -12.45 11.36 4.56
N VAL A 154 -12.95 10.39 3.78
CA VAL A 154 -12.96 8.97 4.15
C VAL A 154 -11.53 8.41 4.26
N GLU A 155 -10.63 8.76 3.32
CA GLU A 155 -9.22 8.37 3.40
C GLU A 155 -8.54 8.91 4.68
N GLU A 156 -8.96 10.07 5.18
CA GLU A 156 -8.42 10.67 6.40
C GLU A 156 -8.91 9.98 7.68
N VAL A 157 -10.03 9.24 7.64
CA VAL A 157 -10.53 8.45 8.79
C VAL A 157 -9.48 7.46 9.27
N VAL A 158 -8.69 6.88 8.36
CA VAL A 158 -7.58 5.97 8.69
C VAL A 158 -6.55 6.66 9.59
N ASN A 159 -6.21 7.92 9.29
CA ASN A 159 -5.28 8.68 10.11
C ASN A 159 -5.91 9.08 11.45
N LEU A 160 -7.20 9.45 11.45
CA LEU A 160 -7.93 9.74 12.69
C LEU A 160 -7.99 8.54 13.62
N ALA A 161 -8.14 7.33 13.09
CA ALA A 161 -8.14 6.10 13.88
C ALA A 161 -6.81 5.83 14.60
N GLN A 162 -5.69 6.32 14.05
CA GLN A 162 -4.36 6.20 14.66
C GLN A 162 -4.09 7.30 15.69
N GLU A 163 -4.62 8.50 15.47
CA GLU A 163 -4.31 9.69 16.27
C GLU A 163 -5.31 9.91 17.43
N LEU A 164 -6.57 9.54 17.26
CA LEU A 164 -7.62 9.77 18.24
C LEU A 164 -7.78 8.58 19.19
N PRO A 165 -8.13 8.83 20.46
CA PRO A 165 -8.59 7.77 21.34
C PRO A 165 -9.80 7.04 20.74
N PRO A 166 -9.91 5.70 20.86
CA PRO A 166 -10.98 4.92 20.23
C PRO A 166 -12.39 5.44 20.53
N LYS A 167 -12.65 5.88 21.78
CA LYS A 167 -13.94 6.45 22.17
C LYS A 167 -14.33 7.68 21.36
N LYS A 168 -13.38 8.61 21.15
CA LYS A 168 -13.61 9.83 20.37
C LYS A 168 -13.84 9.52 18.89
N LEU A 169 -13.12 8.53 18.34
CA LEU A 169 -13.32 8.09 16.96
C LEU A 169 -14.75 7.57 16.75
N VAL A 170 -15.21 6.71 17.66
CA VAL A 170 -16.57 6.16 17.62
C VAL A 170 -17.62 7.27 17.69
N GLU A 171 -17.47 8.21 18.63
CA GLU A 171 -18.37 9.37 18.77
C GLU A 171 -18.46 10.19 17.48
N VAL A 172 -17.32 10.47 16.84
CA VAL A 172 -17.27 11.23 15.57
C VAL A 172 -17.94 10.47 14.43
N ILE A 173 -17.70 9.16 14.29
CA ILE A 173 -18.30 8.34 13.23
C ILE A 173 -19.82 8.18 13.44
N GLN A 174 -20.25 8.04 14.69
CA GLN A 174 -21.68 7.96 15.04
C GLN A 174 -22.41 9.29 14.84
N ALA A 175 -21.74 10.42 15.12
CA ALA A 175 -22.30 11.75 14.87
C ALA A 175 -22.51 12.07 13.37
N GLY A 176 -21.90 11.29 12.48
CA GLY A 176 -22.21 11.30 11.05
C GLY A 176 -21.29 12.16 10.18
N PRO A 177 -21.65 12.39 8.91
CA PRO A 177 -20.74 12.93 7.89
C PRO A 177 -20.28 14.37 8.17
N ALA A 178 -21.12 15.18 8.81
CA ALA A 178 -20.74 16.55 9.18
C ALA A 178 -19.64 16.57 10.25
N ALA A 179 -19.75 15.72 11.28
CA ALA A 179 -18.75 15.63 12.33
C ALA A 179 -17.39 15.15 11.78
N ILE A 180 -17.40 14.13 10.92
CA ILE A 180 -16.18 13.65 10.26
C ILE A 180 -15.52 14.78 9.47
N LYS A 181 -16.28 15.56 8.70
CA LYS A 181 -15.74 16.69 7.94
C LYS A 181 -15.10 17.75 8.82
N GLU A 182 -15.73 18.12 9.93
CA GLU A 182 -15.20 19.13 10.84
C GLU A 182 -13.89 18.66 11.50
N VAL A 183 -13.81 17.40 11.95
CA VAL A 183 -12.57 16.87 12.53
C VAL A 183 -11.45 16.77 11.49
N VAL A 184 -11.78 16.31 10.27
CA VAL A 184 -10.81 16.25 9.16
C VAL A 184 -10.33 17.65 8.77
N LYS A 185 -11.23 18.64 8.73
CA LYS A 185 -10.89 20.04 8.43
C LYS A 185 -9.97 20.61 9.51
N GLY A 186 -10.30 20.46 10.79
CA GLY A 186 -9.45 20.90 11.90
C GLY A 186 -8.05 20.26 11.86
N ARG A 187 -7.93 19.00 11.44
CA ARG A 187 -6.64 18.33 11.23
C ARG A 187 -5.85 18.88 10.04
N LYS A 188 -6.52 19.18 8.92
CA LYS A 188 -5.89 19.81 7.75
C LYS A 188 -5.40 21.23 8.11
N GLU A 189 -6.19 21.96 8.88
CA GLU A 189 -5.87 23.30 9.37
C GLU A 189 -4.69 23.27 10.35
N SER A 190 -4.66 22.37 11.34
CA SER A 190 -3.54 22.23 12.28
C SER A 190 -2.23 21.85 11.58
N ARG A 191 -2.30 21.06 10.49
CA ARG A 191 -1.15 20.78 9.62
C ARG A 191 -0.70 22.01 8.81
N SER A 192 -1.63 22.88 8.42
CA SER A 192 -1.31 24.12 7.70
C SER A 192 -0.89 25.29 8.60
N SER A 193 -1.19 25.23 9.90
CA SER A 193 -0.91 26.25 10.91
C SER A 193 0.26 25.91 11.86
N GLY A 194 0.95 24.79 11.65
CA GLY A 194 2.38 24.71 11.97
C GLY A 194 3.13 25.86 11.28
N PRO A 195 4.23 26.40 11.84
CA PRO A 195 4.80 27.67 11.41
C PRO A 195 4.97 27.66 9.88
N GLY A 196 4.18 28.53 9.23
CA GLY A 196 4.26 28.71 7.80
C GLY A 196 5.68 29.08 7.43
N SER A 197 6.36 28.19 6.72
CA SER A 197 7.41 28.63 5.83
C SER A 197 6.73 29.54 4.81
N THR A 198 6.84 30.84 5.02
CA THR A 198 6.74 31.82 3.95
C THR A 198 7.58 31.30 2.77
N PRO A 199 7.12 31.44 1.51
CA PRO A 199 7.98 31.18 0.37
C PRO A 199 9.11 32.21 0.39
N LYS A 200 10.21 31.87 1.08
CA LYS A 200 11.49 32.56 0.92
C LYS A 200 11.89 32.40 -0.55
N PRO A 201 12.47 33.42 -1.19
CA PRO A 201 13.02 33.30 -2.53
C PRO A 201 13.87 32.04 -2.59
N LYS A 202 13.69 31.22 -3.63
CA LYS A 202 14.47 29.99 -3.85
C LYS A 202 15.96 30.34 -3.99
N GLN A 203 16.64 30.45 -2.86
CA GLN A 203 18.06 30.11 -2.79
C GLN A 203 18.10 28.60 -2.66
N LYS A 204 18.65 27.96 -3.68
CA LYS A 204 18.95 26.52 -3.68
C LYS A 204 19.97 26.29 -2.56
N ASP A 205 19.50 25.75 -1.45
CA ASP A 205 20.37 25.21 -0.40
C ASP A 205 20.50 23.70 -0.65
N PRO A 206 21.67 23.21 -1.07
CA PRO A 206 21.85 21.82 -1.51
C PRO A 206 21.91 20.80 -0.36
N SER A 207 21.56 21.18 0.86
CA SER A 207 21.85 20.40 2.08
C SER A 207 20.71 19.53 2.63
N LYS A 208 19.58 19.36 1.92
CA LYS A 208 18.43 18.54 2.41
C LYS A 208 17.97 17.41 1.51
N ALA A 209 18.77 17.04 0.52
CA ALA A 209 18.63 15.73 -0.10
C ALA A 209 19.43 14.72 0.72
N VAL A 210 18.79 13.57 0.99
CA VAL A 210 19.42 12.32 1.39
C VAL A 210 19.78 12.15 2.87
N VAL A 211 18.83 11.67 3.67
CA VAL A 211 19.10 11.14 5.02
C VAL A 211 19.26 9.61 5.05
N ASN A 212 19.45 8.92 3.92
CA ASN A 212 19.66 7.45 3.90
C ASN A 212 20.39 6.89 2.66
N ALA A 213 21.10 7.69 1.85
CA ALA A 213 21.98 7.08 0.84
C ALA A 213 23.29 6.64 1.50
N PRO A 214 23.81 5.47 1.14
CA PRO A 214 25.16 5.09 1.52
C PRO A 214 26.15 6.14 1.04
N MET A 215 27.08 6.53 1.91
CA MET A 215 28.25 7.29 1.51
C MET A 215 29.20 6.33 0.81
N GLU A 216 29.35 6.47 -0.51
CA GLU A 216 30.31 5.69 -1.29
C GLU A 216 31.73 6.21 -1.00
N LEU A 217 32.59 5.33 -0.50
CA LEU A 217 33.97 5.62 -0.14
C LEU A 217 34.93 4.76 -0.98
N TRP A 218 36.11 5.29 -1.24
CA TRP A 218 37.17 4.63 -1.99
C TRP A 218 38.44 4.55 -1.17
N CYS A 219 39.03 3.35 -1.06
CA CYS A 219 40.32 3.20 -0.43
C CYS A 219 41.45 3.22 -1.46
N ASP A 220 42.37 4.16 -1.28
CA ASP A 220 43.47 4.36 -2.21
C ASP A 220 44.61 3.34 -2.06
N GLY A 221 44.67 2.67 -0.91
CA GLY A 221 45.65 1.63 -0.62
C GLY A 221 45.33 0.29 -1.29
N CYS A 222 44.05 -0.11 -1.35
CA CYS A 222 43.64 -1.37 -1.97
C CYS A 222 42.87 -1.21 -3.28
N LYS A 223 42.58 0.03 -3.69
CA LYS A 223 41.82 0.36 -4.92
C LYS A 223 40.46 -0.35 -4.97
N TRP A 224 39.73 -0.29 -3.85
CA TRP A 224 38.37 -0.83 -3.72
C TRP A 224 37.40 0.22 -3.18
N GLY A 225 36.17 0.22 -3.72
CA GLY A 225 35.06 1.02 -3.22
C GLY A 225 34.20 0.26 -2.21
N PHE A 226 33.62 0.97 -1.25
CA PHE A 226 32.68 0.41 -0.29
C PHE A 226 31.72 1.47 0.26
N ASP A 227 30.56 1.01 0.70
CA ASP A 227 29.46 1.87 1.12
C ASP A 227 29.36 1.93 2.65
N VAL A 228 29.19 3.13 3.19
CA VAL A 228 28.95 3.36 4.62
C VAL A 228 27.59 3.99 4.83
N TYR A 229 26.74 3.32 5.60
CA TYR A 229 25.44 3.84 5.98
C TYR A 229 25.58 4.76 7.20
N LEU A 230 25.09 6.00 7.07
CA LEU A 230 24.99 6.93 8.19
C LEU A 230 23.65 6.80 8.90
N PRO A 231 23.59 7.02 10.23
CA PRO A 231 24.67 7.47 11.10
C PRO A 231 25.61 6.33 11.56
N LEU A 232 26.91 6.63 11.70
CA LEU A 232 27.87 5.70 12.29
C LEU A 232 27.58 5.51 13.79
N PRO A 233 27.74 4.30 14.34
CA PRO A 233 27.65 4.06 15.79
C PRO A 233 28.55 4.99 16.59
N GLU A 234 28.10 5.41 17.76
CA GLU A 234 28.85 6.30 18.65
C GLU A 234 30.21 5.67 19.03
N GLY A 235 31.30 6.43 18.81
CA GLY A 235 32.67 6.01 19.11
C GLY A 235 33.56 5.72 17.89
N ILE A 236 33.03 5.74 16.66
CA ILE A 236 33.84 5.57 15.44
C ILE A 236 34.24 6.94 14.88
N THR A 237 35.43 7.42 15.25
CA THR A 237 36.03 8.66 14.71
C THR A 237 37.05 8.32 13.63
N GLY A 238 36.58 8.01 12.43
CA GLY A 238 37.41 7.73 11.27
C GLY A 238 36.99 6.46 10.55
N THR A 239 36.77 6.54 9.24
CA THR A 239 36.49 5.36 8.42
C THR A 239 37.82 4.64 8.16
N ILE A 240 37.92 3.39 8.60
CA ILE A 240 39.03 2.48 8.24
C ILE A 240 38.55 1.60 7.09
N CYS A 241 39.43 1.32 6.13
CA CYS A 241 39.07 0.43 5.02
C CYS A 241 38.85 -0.99 5.55
N PRO A 242 37.66 -1.58 5.36
CA PRO A 242 37.36 -2.92 5.89
C PRO A 242 38.21 -4.02 5.22
N TYR A 243 38.82 -3.74 4.07
CA TYR A 243 39.59 -4.72 3.31
C TYR A 243 41.09 -4.70 3.63
N CYS A 244 41.70 -3.52 3.80
CA CYS A 244 43.14 -3.41 4.02
C CYS A 244 43.55 -2.80 5.36
N GLY A 245 42.59 -2.33 6.17
CA GLY A 245 42.88 -1.68 7.45
C GLY A 245 43.53 -0.29 7.33
N GLY A 246 43.71 0.22 6.12
CA GLY A 246 44.29 1.53 5.87
C GLY A 246 43.32 2.67 6.15
N SER A 247 43.86 3.85 6.48
CA SER A 247 43.10 5.07 6.75
C SER A 247 43.04 6.04 5.56
N ASN A 248 43.59 5.67 4.41
CA ASN A 248 43.62 6.51 3.21
C ASN A 248 42.34 6.26 2.38
N ILE A 249 41.27 6.99 2.73
CA ILE A 249 39.91 6.80 2.21
C ILE A 249 39.34 8.15 1.76
N ASP A 250 38.90 8.21 0.51
CA ASP A 250 38.29 9.38 -0.10
C ASP A 250 36.80 9.17 -0.39
N LYS A 251 36.04 10.27 -0.43
CA LYS A 251 34.64 10.24 -0.87
C LYS A 251 34.56 10.16 -2.39
N ARG A 252 33.70 9.28 -2.89
CA ARG A 252 33.44 9.18 -4.33
C ARG A 252 32.49 10.30 -4.76
N GLU A 253 32.95 11.20 -5.64
CA GLU A 253 32.09 12.24 -6.23
C GLU A 253 31.20 11.67 -7.35
N GLU A 254 30.04 12.29 -7.59
CA GLU A 254 29.01 11.83 -8.56
C GLU A 254 29.53 11.67 -10.01
N ASN A 255 30.65 12.31 -10.36
CA ASN A 255 31.22 12.29 -11.71
C ASN A 255 32.35 11.26 -11.88
N TRP A 256 32.44 10.27 -11.00
CA TRP A 256 33.55 9.32 -11.01
C TRP A 256 33.37 8.21 -12.05
N THR A 257 34.33 8.11 -12.98
CA THR A 257 34.48 7.02 -13.95
C THR A 257 35.70 6.17 -13.58
N PRO A 258 35.58 4.83 -13.46
CA PRO A 258 36.72 3.96 -13.19
C PRO A 258 37.57 3.82 -14.45
N THR A 259 38.54 4.72 -14.64
CA THR A 259 39.84 4.46 -15.30
C THR A 259 40.60 5.77 -15.49
N GLU A 260 41.76 5.88 -14.86
CA GLU A 260 42.97 6.42 -15.49
C GLU A 260 44.16 5.98 -14.63
N ASP A 261 44.79 4.89 -15.07
CA ASP A 261 46.13 4.52 -14.65
C ASP A 261 47.08 5.68 -15.01
N LYS A 262 47.36 6.54 -14.04
CA LYS A 262 48.55 7.40 -14.06
C LYS A 262 49.68 6.66 -13.38
N ASN A 263 50.23 5.67 -14.06
CA ASN A 263 51.62 5.27 -13.89
C ASN A 263 52.20 4.93 -15.26
N GLY A 264 53.17 5.74 -15.67
CA GLY A 264 53.85 5.64 -16.95
C GLY A 264 54.50 4.27 -17.15
N ILE A 265 54.29 3.73 -18.35
CA ILE A 265 55.26 2.89 -19.02
C ILE A 265 56.02 3.85 -19.94
N GLN A 266 57.22 4.25 -19.51
CA GLN A 266 58.28 4.67 -20.42
C GLN A 266 58.78 3.40 -21.13
N ASP A 267 58.93 3.50 -22.45
CA ASP A 267 59.60 2.62 -23.42
C ASP A 267 59.94 1.17 -23.03
#